data_AF-A0A535T0Z0-F1
#
_entry.id   AF-A0A535T0Z0-F1
#
_cell.length_a   1.000
_cell.length_b   1.000
_cell.length_c   1.000
_cell.angle_alpha   90.00
_cell.angle_beta   90.00
_cell.angle_gamma   90.00
#
_symmetry.space_group_name_H-M   'P 1'
#
loop_
_entity.id
_entity.type
_entity.pdbx_description
1 polymer ?
#
loop_
_entity_poly.entity_id
_entity_poly.type
_entity_poly.pdbx_seq_one_letter_code
_entity_poly.pdbx_strand_id
1 'polypeptide(L)'
;MREFSPDGFSWWDGTTWRPSTEIEVTPQTEFERSGKLTHARGLISKRDNAFAATYAVGIVPDVGLPVVDLLAIYMMVVQWQGFKEYREWTLEQMKVATEELFGREEPMVAGETTLWPPTGFVPGMRRDFAVAVTSAHVVLYQFAYADSPTMRVVFAAAPSQVRLIEYGGILKSNLGIVCGGLRWDLVGIKRIFKPWPVIAALRSATAAKIAV
;
A
#
# COMPACT_ATOMS: atom_id res chain seq x y z
N MET A 1 -0.37 -28.56 -0.42
CA MET A 1 -1.01 -27.23 -0.54
C MET A 1 -0.51 -26.39 0.61
N ARG A 2 -0.23 -25.10 0.38
CA ARG A 2 -0.01 -24.15 1.48
C ARG A 2 -1.38 -23.88 2.10
N GLU A 3 -1.53 -24.16 3.38
CA GLU A 3 -2.79 -23.97 4.11
C GLU A 3 -2.57 -22.89 5.17
N PHE A 4 -3.50 -21.94 5.28
CA PHE A 4 -3.48 -20.95 6.35
C PHE A 4 -4.28 -21.48 7.54
N SER A 5 -3.82 -21.15 8.74
CA SER A 5 -4.52 -21.50 9.97
C SER A 5 -5.90 -20.85 9.99
N PRO A 6 -6.88 -21.41 10.73
CA PRO A 6 -8.21 -20.83 10.81
C PRO A 6 -8.23 -19.38 11.31
N ASP A 7 -7.24 -18.93 12.07
CA ASP A 7 -7.09 -17.54 12.52
C ASP A 7 -6.32 -16.63 11.52
N GLY A 8 -5.71 -17.20 10.48
CA GLY A 8 -4.99 -16.53 9.41
C GLY A 8 -3.58 -16.05 9.75
N PHE A 9 -3.09 -16.33 10.97
CA PHE A 9 -1.79 -15.85 11.45
C PHE A 9 -0.65 -16.87 11.36
N SER A 10 -0.95 -18.09 10.93
CA SER A 10 0.03 -19.12 10.66
C SER A 10 -0.22 -19.78 9.32
N TRP A 11 0.82 -20.38 8.74
CA TRP A 11 0.75 -21.17 7.52
C TRP A 11 1.42 -22.52 7.71
N TRP A 12 0.92 -23.52 7.00
CA TRP A 12 1.48 -24.86 7.00
C TRP A 12 2.59 -24.96 5.96
N ASP A 13 3.82 -25.20 6.43
CA ASP A 13 4.99 -25.37 5.56
C ASP A 13 5.12 -26.79 4.96
N GLY A 14 4.21 -27.70 5.31
CA GLY A 14 4.28 -29.12 4.97
C GLY A 14 4.62 -30.02 6.16
N THR A 15 5.21 -29.45 7.22
CA THR A 15 5.68 -30.16 8.42
C THR A 15 5.22 -29.52 9.72
N THR A 16 5.17 -28.20 9.79
CA THR A 16 4.84 -27.43 10.98
C THR A 16 4.04 -26.17 10.63
N TRP A 17 3.25 -25.70 11.59
CA TRP A 17 2.64 -24.38 11.51
C TRP A 17 3.69 -23.31 11.80
N ARG A 18 3.85 -22.37 10.88
CA ARG A 18 4.80 -21.27 10.94
C ARG A 18 4.05 -19.94 10.98
N PRO A 19 4.54 -18.91 11.68
CA PRO A 19 3.94 -17.58 11.63
C PRO A 19 3.88 -17.04 10.20
N SER A 20 2.74 -16.45 9.80
CA SER A 20 2.58 -15.85 8.47
C SER A 20 3.62 -14.76 8.19
N THR A 21 4.10 -14.07 9.23
CA THR A 21 5.14 -13.03 9.12
C THR A 21 6.49 -13.52 8.64
N GLU A 22 6.73 -14.84 8.65
CA GLU A 22 7.91 -15.48 8.07
C GLU A 22 7.77 -15.72 6.55
N ILE A 23 6.58 -15.54 5.99
CA ILE A 23 6.38 -15.58 4.54
C ILE A 23 6.86 -14.27 3.94
N GLU A 24 7.98 -14.35 3.24
CA GLU A 24 8.50 -13.27 2.39
C GLU A 24 8.21 -13.58 0.92
N VAL A 25 7.62 -12.61 0.24
CA VAL A 25 7.35 -12.67 -1.20
C VAL A 25 8.10 -11.55 -1.88
N THR A 26 8.84 -11.86 -2.93
CA THR A 26 9.60 -10.88 -3.74
C THR A 26 9.13 -10.98 -5.18
N PRO A 27 7.98 -10.37 -5.52
CA PRO A 27 7.34 -10.57 -6.81
C PRO A 27 8.17 -9.91 -7.91
N GLN A 28 8.46 -10.66 -8.97
CA GLN A 28 9.12 -10.10 -10.14
C GLN A 28 8.08 -9.41 -11.03
N THR A 29 8.14 -8.08 -11.10
CA THR A 29 7.16 -7.26 -11.84
C THR A 29 7.70 -6.81 -13.20
N GLU A 30 6.84 -6.70 -14.20
CA GLU A 30 7.13 -6.00 -15.46
C GLU A 30 7.40 -4.51 -15.21
N PHE A 31 6.79 -3.94 -14.16
CA PHE A 31 7.05 -2.57 -13.73
C PHE A 31 8.54 -2.28 -13.52
N GLU A 32 9.25 -3.16 -12.80
CA GLU A 32 10.68 -3.04 -12.58
C GLU A 32 11.48 -3.18 -13.87
N ARG A 33 11.09 -4.13 -14.74
CA ARG A 33 11.74 -4.35 -16.05
C ARG A 33 11.55 -3.17 -17.00
N SER A 34 10.45 -2.42 -16.87
CA SER A 34 10.13 -1.27 -17.73
C SER A 34 10.87 0.02 -17.36
N GLY A 35 11.61 0.05 -16.25
CA GLY A 35 12.33 1.25 -15.79
C GLY A 35 11.46 2.34 -15.15
N LYS A 36 10.14 2.16 -15.07
CA LYS A 36 9.20 3.10 -14.43
C LYS A 36 9.54 3.38 -12.97
N LEU A 37 10.04 2.39 -12.23
CA LEU A 37 10.47 2.59 -10.84
C LEU A 37 11.64 3.59 -10.74
N THR A 38 12.58 3.54 -11.68
CA THR A 38 13.70 4.49 -11.74
C THR A 38 13.20 5.92 -12.05
N HIS A 39 12.19 6.04 -12.91
CA HIS A 39 11.55 7.32 -13.20
C HIS A 39 10.85 7.90 -11.96
N ALA A 40 10.04 7.10 -11.26
CA ALA A 40 9.38 7.48 -10.01
C ALA A 40 10.38 7.96 -8.95
N ARG A 41 11.50 7.24 -8.78
CA ARG A 41 12.61 7.64 -7.89
C ARG A 41 13.20 8.99 -8.29
N GLY A 42 13.41 9.22 -9.58
CA GLY A 42 13.91 10.49 -10.11
C GLY A 42 12.98 11.67 -9.80
N LEU A 43 11.66 11.48 -9.90
CA LEU A 43 10.67 12.50 -9.55
C LEU A 43 10.71 12.86 -8.06
N ILE A 44 10.76 11.85 -7.18
CA ILE A 44 10.82 12.08 -5.73
C ILE A 44 12.15 12.73 -5.33
N SER A 45 13.27 12.32 -5.93
CA SER A 45 14.57 12.96 -5.69
C SER A 45 14.58 14.43 -6.12
N LYS A 46 14.01 14.77 -7.29
CA LYS A 46 13.86 16.16 -7.74
C LYS A 46 13.03 16.99 -6.76
N ARG A 47 11.94 16.43 -6.23
CA ARG A 47 11.15 17.05 -5.17
C ARG A 47 12.01 17.33 -3.94
N ASP A 48 12.67 16.31 -3.40
CA ASP A 48 13.46 16.44 -2.16
C ASP A 48 14.56 17.51 -2.29
N ASN A 49 15.23 17.55 -3.44
CA ASN A 49 16.22 18.57 -3.75
C ASN A 49 15.63 19.98 -3.87
N ALA A 50 14.47 20.13 -4.53
CA ALA A 50 13.77 21.41 -4.62
C ALA A 50 13.32 21.92 -3.23
N PHE A 51 12.84 21.02 -2.37
CA PHE A 51 12.46 21.34 -0.99
C PHE A 51 13.66 21.82 -0.17
N ALA A 52 14.79 21.10 -0.24
CA ALA A 52 16.03 21.46 0.44
C ALA A 52 16.55 22.83 -0.03
N ALA A 53 16.48 23.11 -1.33
CA ALA A 53 16.90 24.40 -1.89
C ALA A 53 16.05 25.56 -1.34
N THR A 54 14.74 25.39 -1.16
CA THR A 54 13.90 26.44 -0.55
C THR A 54 14.26 26.77 0.90
N TYR A 55 14.69 25.79 1.69
CA TYR A 55 15.16 26.04 3.05
C TYR A 55 16.52 26.77 3.06
N ALA A 56 17.40 26.46 2.10
CA ALA A 56 18.72 27.07 2.00
C ALA A 56 18.70 28.53 1.52
N VAL A 57 17.71 28.92 0.70
CA VAL A 57 17.68 30.25 0.07
C VAL A 57 17.06 31.33 0.98
N GLY A 58 16.38 30.97 2.06
CA GLY A 58 15.77 31.93 2.99
C GLY A 58 14.62 32.70 2.34
N ILE A 59 13.38 32.36 2.69
CA ILE A 59 12.20 33.02 2.11
C ILE A 59 12.19 34.50 2.54
N VAL A 60 12.52 35.40 1.61
CA VAL A 60 12.43 36.85 1.81
C VAL A 60 10.94 37.24 1.79
N PRO A 61 10.38 37.90 2.83
CA PRO A 61 8.93 38.02 3.03
C PRO A 61 8.15 38.75 1.92
N ASP A 62 8.74 39.75 1.27
CA ASP A 62 7.98 40.72 0.46
C ASP A 62 7.79 40.36 -1.03
N VAL A 63 8.41 39.28 -1.51
CA VAL A 63 8.25 38.75 -2.90
C VAL A 63 7.88 37.26 -2.89
N GLY A 64 7.85 36.63 -1.71
CA GLY A 64 7.90 35.18 -1.55
C GLY A 64 6.58 34.42 -1.72
N LEU A 65 5.43 35.02 -1.42
CA LEU A 65 4.16 34.28 -1.37
C LEU A 65 3.75 33.60 -2.71
N PRO A 66 3.79 34.27 -3.88
CA PRO A 66 3.37 33.63 -5.14
C PRO A 66 4.35 32.55 -5.60
N VAL A 67 5.64 32.74 -5.34
CA VAL A 67 6.70 31.77 -5.71
C VAL A 67 6.64 30.54 -4.82
N VAL A 68 6.36 30.71 -3.53
CA VAL A 68 6.16 29.61 -2.58
C VAL A 68 4.90 28.82 -2.93
N ASP A 69 3.80 29.48 -3.31
CA ASP A 69 2.57 28.80 -3.72
C ASP A 69 2.75 28.02 -5.03
N LEU A 70 3.39 28.61 -6.04
CA LEU A 70 3.69 27.91 -7.30
C LEU A 70 4.63 26.72 -7.09
N LEU A 71 5.63 26.86 -6.22
CA LEU A 71 6.50 25.77 -5.86
C LEU A 71 5.74 24.69 -5.09
N ALA A 72 4.88 25.03 -4.14
CA ALA A 72 4.05 24.08 -3.42
C ALA A 72 3.12 23.30 -4.37
N ILE A 73 2.53 23.98 -5.36
CA ILE A 73 1.72 23.36 -6.41
C ILE A 73 2.56 22.42 -7.28
N TYR A 74 3.73 22.87 -7.75
CA TYR A 74 4.66 22.04 -8.52
C TYR A 74 5.06 20.77 -7.75
N MET A 75 5.40 20.94 -6.48
CA MET A 75 5.80 19.85 -5.58
C MET A 75 4.66 18.87 -5.32
N MET A 76 3.43 19.38 -5.15
CA MET A 76 2.23 18.54 -5.08
C MET A 76 2.01 17.74 -6.36
N VAL A 77 2.18 18.35 -7.54
CA VAL A 77 1.99 17.66 -8.84
C VAL A 77 3.03 16.57 -9.05
N VAL A 78 4.32 16.87 -8.83
CA VAL A 78 5.43 15.90 -8.96
C VAL A 78 5.23 14.73 -8.00
N GLN A 79 4.83 15.03 -6.77
CA GLN A 79 4.51 14.01 -5.77
C GLN A 79 3.30 13.16 -6.19
N TRP A 80 2.26 13.78 -6.76
CA TRP A 80 1.08 13.07 -7.26
C TRP A 80 1.42 12.08 -8.36
N GLN A 81 2.29 12.46 -9.29
CA GLN A 81 2.75 11.62 -10.40
C GLN A 81 3.59 10.45 -9.89
N GLY A 82 4.57 10.71 -9.02
CA GLY A 82 5.36 9.65 -8.38
C GLY A 82 4.47 8.65 -7.64
N PHE A 83 3.50 9.12 -6.86
CA PHE A 83 2.58 8.24 -6.12
C PHE A 83 1.71 7.37 -7.02
N LYS A 84 1.34 7.85 -8.21
CA LYS A 84 0.60 7.04 -9.18
C LYS A 84 1.45 5.88 -9.71
N GLU A 85 2.70 6.13 -10.04
CA GLU A 85 3.63 5.08 -10.51
C GLU A 85 3.91 4.04 -9.41
N TYR A 86 4.20 4.48 -8.19
CA TYR A 86 4.36 3.56 -7.05
C TYR A 86 3.09 2.77 -6.72
N ARG A 87 1.92 3.38 -6.90
CA ARG A 87 0.63 2.71 -6.76
C ARG A 87 0.49 1.57 -7.78
N GLU A 88 0.77 1.85 -9.04
CA GLU A 88 0.72 0.84 -10.11
C GLU A 88 1.68 -0.31 -9.83
N TRP A 89 2.91 0.00 -9.42
CA TRP A 89 3.88 -1.01 -9.00
C TRP A 89 3.40 -1.86 -7.82
N THR A 90 2.87 -1.22 -6.78
CA THR A 90 2.36 -1.91 -5.58
C THR A 90 1.23 -2.86 -5.93
N LEU A 91 0.29 -2.42 -6.78
CA LEU A 91 -0.81 -3.26 -7.27
C LEU A 91 -0.31 -4.47 -8.05
N GLU A 92 0.72 -4.30 -8.89
CA GLU A 92 1.33 -5.40 -9.63
C GLU A 92 2.05 -6.39 -8.71
N GLN A 93 2.83 -5.88 -7.74
CA GLN A 93 3.47 -6.71 -6.72
C GLN A 93 2.44 -7.54 -5.95
N MET A 94 1.34 -6.93 -5.52
CA MET A 94 0.27 -7.63 -4.80
C MET A 94 -0.40 -8.69 -5.65
N LYS A 95 -0.62 -8.41 -6.95
CA LYS A 95 -1.18 -9.38 -7.87
C LYS A 95 -0.28 -10.61 -7.96
N VAL A 96 1.00 -10.43 -8.29
CA VAL A 96 1.96 -11.52 -8.43
C VAL A 96 2.11 -12.27 -7.10
N ALA A 97 2.21 -11.57 -5.97
CA ALA A 97 2.31 -12.20 -4.66
C ALA A 97 1.08 -13.06 -4.31
N THR A 98 -0.12 -12.55 -4.60
CA THR A 98 -1.36 -13.27 -4.32
C THR A 98 -1.51 -14.47 -5.25
N GLU A 99 -1.11 -14.35 -6.52
CA GLU A 99 -1.04 -15.49 -7.46
C GLU A 99 -0.05 -16.57 -6.99
N GLU A 100 1.10 -16.19 -6.44
CA GLU A 100 2.08 -17.13 -5.87
C GLU A 100 1.57 -17.83 -4.60
N LEU A 101 0.70 -17.17 -3.83
CA LEU A 101 0.15 -17.70 -2.58
C LEU A 101 -1.08 -18.59 -2.79
N PHE A 102 -2.00 -18.18 -3.66
CA PHE A 102 -3.33 -18.81 -3.81
C PHE A 102 -3.60 -19.37 -5.22
N GLY A 103 -2.70 -19.12 -6.17
CA GLY A 103 -2.87 -19.52 -7.57
C GLY A 103 -3.55 -18.45 -8.43
N ARG A 104 -3.42 -18.60 -9.76
CA ARG A 104 -3.90 -17.61 -10.75
C ARG A 104 -5.41 -17.55 -10.92
N GLU A 105 -6.13 -18.51 -10.36
CA GLU A 105 -7.57 -18.67 -10.57
C GLU A 105 -8.42 -17.90 -9.54
N GLU A 106 -7.79 -17.31 -8.50
CA GLU A 106 -8.48 -16.46 -7.53
C GLU A 106 -8.44 -14.99 -7.98
N PRO A 107 -9.56 -14.41 -8.48
CA PRO A 107 -9.61 -12.99 -8.81
C PRO A 107 -9.41 -12.15 -7.54
N MET A 108 -8.47 -11.20 -7.61
CA MET A 108 -8.07 -10.35 -6.50
C MET A 108 -8.45 -8.89 -6.75
N VAL A 109 -9.00 -8.24 -5.73
CA VAL A 109 -9.11 -6.78 -5.62
C VAL A 109 -8.15 -6.29 -4.55
N ALA A 110 -7.23 -5.42 -4.94
CA ALA A 110 -6.21 -4.88 -4.04
C ALA A 110 -6.51 -3.44 -3.60
N GLY A 111 -6.14 -3.16 -2.36
CA GLY A 111 -6.10 -1.85 -1.72
C GLY A 111 -4.70 -1.54 -1.26
N GLU A 112 -4.05 -0.60 -1.93
CA GLU A 112 -2.70 -0.17 -1.59
C GLU A 112 -2.69 0.99 -0.57
N THR A 113 -1.71 1.03 0.34
CA THR A 113 -1.39 2.31 0.98
C THR A 113 -0.91 3.30 -0.07
N THR A 114 -1.37 4.55 -0.02
CA THR A 114 -0.66 5.61 -0.73
C THR A 114 0.62 5.89 0.03
N LEU A 115 1.73 6.13 -0.67
CA LEU A 115 2.92 6.69 -0.03
C LEU A 115 2.51 7.99 0.65
N TRP A 116 2.43 8.00 1.98
CA TRP A 116 2.14 9.23 2.70
C TRP A 116 3.46 10.00 2.82
N PRO A 117 3.50 11.31 2.51
CA PRO A 117 4.70 12.11 2.74
C PRO A 117 5.08 12.04 4.23
N PRO A 118 6.38 11.93 4.57
CA PRO A 118 6.78 12.01 5.96
C PRO A 118 6.28 13.33 6.54
N THR A 119 5.43 13.25 7.57
CA THR A 119 5.17 14.39 8.45
C THR A 119 6.32 14.41 9.46
N GLY A 120 7.43 15.07 9.11
CA GLY A 120 8.58 15.23 10.00
C GLY A 120 9.91 15.48 9.28
N PHE A 121 10.94 15.82 10.07
CA PHE A 121 12.32 16.09 9.61
C PHE A 121 13.12 14.83 9.19
N VAL A 122 12.49 13.65 9.17
CA VAL A 122 13.15 12.41 8.76
C VAL A 122 12.87 12.17 7.27
N PRO A 123 13.89 12.13 6.40
CA PRO A 123 13.70 11.83 4.99
C PRO A 123 13.29 10.36 4.82
N GLY A 124 12.18 10.13 4.13
CA GLY A 124 11.74 8.80 3.73
C GLY A 124 10.25 8.75 3.43
N MET A 125 9.90 8.33 2.21
CA MET A 125 8.52 7.92 1.95
C MET A 125 8.24 6.62 2.72
N ARG A 126 7.01 6.43 3.22
CA ARG A 126 6.61 5.19 3.87
C ARG A 126 5.55 4.49 3.03
N ARG A 127 5.87 3.27 2.59
CA ARG A 127 4.91 2.26 2.15
C ARG A 127 4.89 1.23 3.26
N ASP A 128 3.80 1.16 4.02
CA ASP A 128 3.73 0.36 5.25
C ASP A 128 2.96 -0.94 5.01
N PHE A 129 1.68 -0.81 4.66
CA PHE A 129 0.78 -1.94 4.49
C PHE A 129 0.04 -1.91 3.15
N ALA A 130 -0.36 -3.07 2.65
CA ALA A 130 -1.31 -3.16 1.54
C ALA A 130 -2.21 -4.39 1.74
N VAL A 131 -3.45 -4.33 1.28
CA VAL A 131 -4.45 -5.37 1.52
C VAL A 131 -5.03 -5.90 0.22
N ALA A 132 -4.98 -7.22 0.03
CA ALA A 132 -5.61 -7.90 -1.07
C ALA A 132 -6.86 -8.63 -0.57
N VAL A 133 -7.93 -8.61 -1.36
CA VAL A 133 -9.15 -9.38 -1.12
C VAL A 133 -9.39 -10.29 -2.32
N THR A 134 -9.46 -11.59 -2.06
CA THR A 134 -9.88 -12.62 -3.02
C THR A 134 -11.29 -13.11 -2.68
N SER A 135 -11.78 -14.10 -3.42
CA SER A 135 -13.06 -14.77 -3.10
C SER A 135 -13.02 -15.52 -1.76
N ALA A 136 -11.86 -16.04 -1.37
CA ALA A 136 -11.70 -16.92 -0.22
C ALA A 136 -10.87 -16.31 0.93
N HIS A 137 -10.02 -15.33 0.63
CA HIS A 137 -9.03 -14.81 1.55
C HIS A 137 -8.94 -13.28 1.54
N VAL A 138 -8.54 -12.73 2.68
CA VAL A 138 -8.08 -11.34 2.82
C VAL A 138 -6.66 -11.39 3.33
N VAL A 139 -5.75 -10.74 2.61
CA VAL A 139 -4.31 -10.82 2.84
C VAL A 139 -3.78 -9.44 3.14
N LEU A 140 -3.08 -9.28 4.25
CA LEU A 140 -2.39 -8.06 4.60
C LEU A 140 -0.89 -8.25 4.35
N TYR A 141 -0.32 -7.39 3.50
CA TYR A 141 1.11 -7.32 3.23
C TYR A 141 1.75 -6.17 4.00
N GLN A 142 2.99 -6.37 4.45
CA GLN A 142 3.83 -5.34 5.03
C GLN A 142 5.11 -5.17 4.19
N PHE A 143 5.48 -3.93 3.90
CA PHE A 143 6.72 -3.60 3.22
C PHE A 143 7.78 -3.17 4.23
N ALA A 144 9.03 -3.57 4.01
CA ALA A 144 10.14 -3.11 4.86
C ALA A 144 10.46 -1.62 4.63
N TYR A 145 10.34 -1.16 3.38
CA TYR A 145 10.65 0.20 2.94
C TYR A 145 9.73 0.62 1.78
N ALA A 146 9.67 1.93 1.48
CA ALA A 146 8.92 2.46 0.33
C ALA A 146 9.22 1.74 -0.99
N ASP A 147 10.51 1.41 -1.19
CA ASP A 147 11.03 0.87 -2.45
C ASP A 147 11.40 -0.61 -2.33
N SER A 148 10.94 -1.31 -1.28
CA SER A 148 11.29 -2.71 -1.11
C SER A 148 10.53 -3.59 -2.11
N PRO A 149 11.21 -4.41 -2.92
CA PRO A 149 10.54 -5.39 -3.76
C PRO A 149 9.92 -6.53 -2.93
N THR A 150 10.36 -6.67 -1.68
CA THR A 150 9.96 -7.74 -0.77
C THR A 150 8.81 -7.29 0.13
N MET A 151 7.84 -8.18 0.30
CA MET A 151 6.69 -8.03 1.18
C MET A 151 6.63 -9.20 2.15
N ARG A 152 6.25 -8.91 3.39
CA ARG A 152 5.89 -9.92 4.38
C ARG A 152 4.38 -10.09 4.44
N VAL A 153 3.90 -11.31 4.60
CA VAL A 153 2.48 -11.58 4.84
C VAL A 153 2.20 -11.40 6.33
N VAL A 154 1.41 -10.40 6.72
CA VAL A 154 1.03 -10.19 8.12
C VAL A 154 0.00 -11.20 8.55
N PHE A 155 -1.03 -11.40 7.71
CA PHE A 155 -2.02 -12.45 7.87
C PHE A 155 -2.67 -12.76 6.52
N ALA A 156 -3.26 -13.95 6.40
CA ALA A 156 -4.20 -14.30 5.35
C ALA A 156 -5.39 -15.02 5.99
N ALA A 157 -6.53 -14.35 6.09
CA ALA A 157 -7.69 -14.80 6.87
C ALA A 157 -8.94 -14.90 5.99
N ALA A 158 -9.96 -15.62 6.46
CA ALA A 158 -11.23 -15.64 5.75
C ALA A 158 -11.92 -14.26 5.77
N PRO A 159 -12.67 -13.87 4.71
CA PRO A 159 -13.39 -12.61 4.65
C PRO A 159 -14.28 -12.32 5.88
N SER A 160 -14.91 -13.35 6.44
CA SER A 160 -15.78 -13.24 7.63
C SER A 160 -15.04 -12.84 8.91
N GLN A 161 -13.71 -12.97 8.94
CA GLN A 161 -12.86 -12.67 10.10
C GLN A 161 -12.23 -11.29 10.02
N VAL A 162 -12.37 -10.60 8.88
CA VAL A 162 -11.75 -9.31 8.64
C VAL A 162 -12.81 -8.24 8.56
N ARG A 163 -12.54 -7.11 9.22
CA ARG A 163 -13.35 -5.90 9.10
C ARG A 163 -12.53 -4.78 8.50
N LEU A 164 -13.06 -4.17 7.45
CA LEU A 164 -12.51 -2.97 6.81
C LEU A 164 -13.35 -1.74 7.18
N ILE A 165 -12.69 -0.67 7.61
CA ILE A 165 -13.32 0.57 8.08
C ILE A 165 -12.66 1.74 7.37
N GLU A 166 -13.38 2.42 6.48
CA GLU A 166 -12.92 3.69 5.94
C GLU A 166 -13.10 4.80 6.98
N TYR A 167 -12.09 5.63 7.15
CA TYR A 167 -12.16 6.83 7.98
C TYR A 167 -11.18 7.89 7.46
N GLY A 168 -11.36 9.15 7.82
CA GLY A 168 -10.50 10.21 7.30
C GLY A 168 -11.09 11.59 7.49
N GLY A 169 -10.49 12.57 6.79
CA GLY A 169 -10.87 13.97 6.88
C GLY A 169 -10.93 14.62 5.50
N ILE A 170 -10.68 15.93 5.45
CA ILE A 170 -10.77 16.70 4.21
C ILE A 170 -9.71 16.23 3.18
N LEU A 171 -8.49 15.94 3.64
CA LEU A 171 -7.35 15.54 2.80
C LEU A 171 -6.94 14.07 2.93
N LYS A 172 -7.33 13.41 4.03
CA LYS A 172 -6.96 12.02 4.34
C LYS A 172 -8.11 11.07 4.00
N SER A 173 -7.78 9.94 3.38
CA SER A 173 -8.66 8.77 3.26
C SER A 173 -7.85 7.59 3.77
N ASN A 174 -8.23 7.03 4.91
CA ASN A 174 -7.54 5.92 5.55
C ASN A 174 -8.45 4.69 5.56
N LEU A 175 -7.83 3.52 5.59
CA LEU A 175 -8.51 2.24 5.73
C LEU A 175 -7.98 1.50 6.95
N GLY A 176 -8.82 1.37 7.96
CA GLY A 176 -8.58 0.52 9.12
C GLY A 176 -8.89 -0.94 8.76
N ILE A 177 -7.98 -1.83 9.11
CA ILE A 177 -8.07 -3.27 8.91
C ILE A 177 -8.06 -3.91 10.29
N VAL A 178 -9.08 -4.72 10.59
CA VAL A 178 -9.19 -5.42 11.88
C VAL A 178 -9.31 -6.92 11.63
N CYS A 179 -8.45 -7.70 12.27
CA CYS A 179 -8.45 -9.17 12.23
C CYS A 179 -7.88 -9.71 13.55
N GLY A 180 -8.49 -10.75 14.14
CA GLY A 180 -7.97 -11.39 15.35
C GLY A 180 -7.80 -10.47 16.57
N GLY A 181 -8.60 -9.41 16.67
CA GLY A 181 -8.48 -8.40 17.74
C GLY A 181 -7.36 -7.37 17.54
N LEU A 182 -6.57 -7.49 16.47
CA LEU A 182 -5.53 -6.53 16.08
C LEU A 182 -6.06 -5.54 15.04
N ARG A 183 -5.45 -4.36 14.99
CA ARG A 183 -5.79 -3.30 14.04
C ARG A 183 -4.55 -2.77 13.33
N TRP A 184 -4.68 -2.59 12.02
CA TRP A 184 -3.72 -1.91 11.16
C TRP A 184 -4.40 -0.78 10.40
N ASP A 185 -3.64 0.20 9.96
CA ASP A 185 -4.17 1.37 9.27
C ASP A 185 -3.37 1.62 7.99
N LEU A 186 -4.07 1.64 6.86
CA LEU A 186 -3.52 2.11 5.58
C LEU A 186 -3.81 3.60 5.50
N VAL A 187 -2.74 4.38 5.39
CA VAL A 187 -2.83 5.84 5.29
C VAL A 187 -2.90 6.22 3.82
N GLY A 188 -3.86 7.07 3.47
CA GLY A 188 -4.09 7.46 2.08
C GLY A 188 -4.44 8.94 1.92
N ILE A 189 -4.18 9.43 0.71
CA ILE A 189 -4.58 10.76 0.27
C ILE A 189 -5.91 10.66 -0.47
N LYS A 190 -6.86 11.52 -0.12
CA LYS A 190 -8.17 11.58 -0.76
C LYS A 190 -8.02 11.78 -2.27
N ARG A 191 -8.82 11.08 -3.08
CA ARG A 191 -8.76 11.00 -4.56
C ARG A 191 -7.60 10.17 -5.15
N ILE A 192 -6.57 9.83 -4.36
CA ILE A 192 -5.51 8.90 -4.79
C ILE A 192 -5.83 7.50 -4.28
N PHE A 193 -5.92 7.35 -2.96
CA PHE A 193 -6.35 6.11 -2.34
C PHE A 193 -7.84 5.92 -2.56
N LYS A 194 -8.21 4.74 -3.07
CA LYS A 194 -9.59 4.35 -3.31
C LYS A 194 -9.87 3.10 -2.47
N PRO A 195 -10.30 3.23 -1.20
CA PRO A 195 -10.58 2.08 -0.34
C PRO A 195 -11.85 1.33 -0.73
N TRP A 196 -12.80 2.02 -1.37
CA TRP A 196 -14.14 1.48 -1.62
C TRP A 196 -14.18 0.17 -2.43
N PRO A 197 -13.41 0.00 -3.54
CA PRO A 197 -13.37 -1.27 -4.26
C PRO A 197 -13.01 -2.47 -3.38
N VAL A 198 -12.09 -2.28 -2.43
CA VAL A 198 -11.64 -3.32 -1.50
C VAL A 198 -12.72 -3.66 -0.48
N ILE A 199 -13.37 -2.62 0.07
CA ILE A 199 -14.50 -2.79 0.99
C ILE A 199 -15.65 -3.50 0.29
N ALA A 200 -15.94 -3.14 -0.96
CA ALA A 200 -16.96 -3.78 -1.78
C ALA A 200 -16.59 -5.25 -2.06
N ALA A 201 -15.35 -5.53 -2.43
CA ALA A 201 -14.85 -6.90 -2.64
C ALA A 201 -15.00 -7.76 -1.39
N LEU A 202 -14.65 -7.23 -0.20
CA LEU A 202 -14.82 -7.94 1.06
C LEU A 202 -16.29 -8.30 1.32
N ARG A 203 -17.19 -7.34 1.10
CA ARG A 203 -18.63 -7.55 1.28
C ARG A 203 -19.15 -8.63 0.32
N SER A 204 -18.74 -8.58 -0.94
CA SER A 204 -19.10 -9.59 -1.94
C SER A 204 -18.58 -10.98 -1.58
N ALA A 205 -17.30 -11.09 -1.18
CA ALA A 205 -16.69 -12.35 -0.77
C ALA A 205 -17.38 -12.94 0.48
N THR A 206 -17.72 -12.09 1.45
CA THR A 206 -18.45 -12.49 2.66
C THR A 206 -19.86 -12.98 2.32
N ALA A 207 -20.59 -12.27 1.45
CA ALA A 207 -21.93 -12.65 1.03
C ALA A 207 -21.95 -13.97 0.24
N ALA A 208 -20.98 -14.17 -0.66
CA ALA A 208 -20.87 -15.41 -1.45
C ALA A 208 -20.65 -16.64 -0.55
N LYS A 209 -19.91 -16.50 0.55
CA LYS A 209 -19.64 -17.58 1.49
C LYS A 209 -20.83 -17.93 2.41
N ILE A 210 -21.81 -17.03 2.54
CA ILE A 210 -23.06 -17.26 3.29
C ILE A 210 -24.12 -17.95 2.41
N ALA A 211 -24.01 -17.82 1.09
CA ALA A 211 -24.96 -18.39 0.13
C ALA A 211 -24.66 -19.85 -0.27
N VAL A 212 -23.56 -20.41 0.22
CA VAL A 212 -23.11 -21.80 0.03
C VAL A 212 -23.31 -22.57 1.33
#